data_AF-A0A3N5VFX0-F1
#
_entry.id   AF-A0A3N5VFX0-F1
#
_cell.length_a   1.000
_cell.length_b   1.000
_cell.length_c   1.000
_cell.angle_alpha   90.00
_cell.angle_beta   90.00
_cell.angle_gamma   90.00
#
_symmetry.space_group_name_H-M   'P 1'
#
loop_
_entity.id
_entity.type
_entity.pdbx_description
1 polymer ?
#
loop_
_entity_poly.entity_id
_entity_poly.type
_entity_poly.pdbx_seq_one_letter_code
_entity_poly.pdbx_strand_id
1 'polypeptide(L)'
;MRPIGIGSTRLWQVLYVNNLLFFSVALSSCGPSVFAASVPANIPITAKSGSVTIKITNSEVKGAIAHVVETHETVTLDRNTLVVSACSPGQHISVWAPGYYIYTFECSGISPIEYPVSLEAVDSTDNPNYTWMDADIRTDPTRNCASCHSGQSLDSAEYLEWNKDGHSKAFVDPFFWTMYLGTDVNRNA
;
A
#
# COMPACT_ATOMS: atom_id res chain seq x y z
N MET A 1 -45.22 9.47 54.64
CA MET A 1 -43.95 8.76 54.34
C MET A 1 -44.24 7.72 53.26
N ARG A 2 -43.61 7.82 52.09
CA ARG A 2 -43.73 6.81 51.02
C ARG A 2 -42.50 5.89 51.08
N PRO A 3 -42.67 4.56 51.02
CA PRO A 3 -41.55 3.63 51.12
C PRO A 3 -40.70 3.71 49.86
N ILE A 4 -39.38 3.79 50.05
CA ILE A 4 -38.39 3.72 48.98
C ILE A 4 -38.32 2.25 48.56
N GLY A 5 -39.10 1.89 47.54
CA GLY A 5 -39.11 0.54 46.98
C GLY A 5 -37.90 0.29 46.08
N ILE A 6 -37.37 -0.93 46.16
CA ILE A 6 -36.20 -1.48 45.45
C ILE A 6 -36.30 -1.43 43.90
N GLY A 7 -37.41 -0.94 43.33
CA GLY A 7 -37.62 -0.76 41.89
C GLY A 7 -37.21 0.60 41.31
N SER A 8 -36.43 1.42 42.02
CA SER A 8 -36.01 2.74 41.54
C SER A 8 -34.95 2.63 40.45
N THR A 9 -35.38 2.70 39.20
CA THR A 9 -34.52 2.76 37.99
C THR A 9 -33.53 3.92 38.04
N ARG A 10 -33.85 5.00 38.76
CA ARG A 10 -32.97 6.16 38.94
C ARG A 10 -31.72 5.84 39.75
N LEU A 11 -31.79 4.94 40.74
CA LEU A 11 -30.62 4.56 41.54
C LEU A 11 -29.60 3.80 40.67
N TRP A 12 -30.09 2.88 39.84
CA TRP A 12 -29.25 2.12 38.91
C TRP A 12 -28.63 2.99 37.82
N GLN A 13 -29.36 3.97 37.29
CA GLN A 13 -28.82 4.93 36.33
C GLN A 13 -27.67 5.77 36.93
N VAL A 14 -27.80 6.24 38.18
CA VAL A 14 -26.75 7.01 38.86
C VAL A 14 -25.51 6.15 39.15
N LEU A 15 -25.69 4.87 39.49
CA LEU A 15 -24.57 3.94 39.70
C LEU A 15 -23.86 3.57 38.38
N TYR A 16 -24.61 3.42 37.29
CA TYR A 16 -24.04 3.13 35.96
C TYR A 16 -23.24 4.32 35.41
N VAL A 17 -23.77 5.54 35.52
CA VAL A 17 -23.09 6.76 35.05
C VAL A 17 -21.83 7.03 35.86
N ASN A 18 -21.85 6.85 37.19
CA ASN A 18 -20.65 7.01 38.01
C ASN A 18 -19.57 5.97 37.69
N ASN A 19 -19.94 4.70 37.44
CA ASN A 19 -18.96 3.68 37.02
C ASN A 19 -18.34 4.02 35.66
N LEU A 20 -19.14 4.43 34.68
CA LEU A 20 -18.65 4.85 33.37
C LEU A 20 -17.69 6.04 33.47
N LEU A 21 -17.99 7.03 34.32
CA LEU A 21 -17.10 8.19 34.53
C LEU A 21 -15.77 7.78 35.20
N PHE A 22 -15.82 6.90 36.21
CA PHE A 22 -14.61 6.42 36.90
C PHE A 22 -13.69 5.61 35.97
N PHE A 23 -14.26 4.74 35.11
CA PHE A 23 -13.47 4.01 34.12
C PHE A 23 -12.86 4.91 33.04
N SER A 24 -13.55 5.99 32.67
CA SER A 24 -13.04 6.95 31.67
C SER A 24 -11.81 7.72 32.16
N VAL A 25 -11.74 8.05 33.46
CA VAL A 25 -10.59 8.79 34.01
C VAL A 25 -9.36 7.88 34.19
N ALA A 26 -9.55 6.63 34.60
CA ALA A 26 -8.43 5.69 34.82
C ALA A 26 -7.69 5.31 33.52
N LEU A 27 -8.34 5.36 32.35
CA LEU A 27 -7.71 5.07 31.07
C LEU A 27 -6.92 6.25 30.48
N SER A 28 -7.03 7.45 31.08
CA SER A 28 -6.38 8.66 30.55
C SER A 28 -4.98 8.94 31.13
N SER A 29 -4.55 8.23 32.19
CA SER A 29 -3.34 8.58 32.95
C SER A 29 -2.07 7.78 32.59
N CYS A 30 -2.12 6.86 31.64
CA CYS A 30 -0.97 6.04 31.23
C CYS A 30 -0.70 6.19 29.73
N GLY A 31 -0.53 7.43 29.27
CA GLY A 31 0.11 7.66 27.97
C GLY A 31 1.60 7.34 28.10
N PRO A 32 2.17 6.40 27.32
CA PRO A 32 3.62 6.21 27.31
C PRO A 32 4.28 7.52 26.89
N SER A 33 5.22 8.00 27.70
CA SER A 33 6.14 9.07 27.29
C SER A 33 6.93 8.56 26.08
N VAL A 34 6.46 8.89 24.89
CA VAL A 34 7.19 8.63 23.65
C VAL A 34 8.38 9.58 23.66
N PHE A 35 9.54 9.09 24.11
CA PHE A 35 10.81 9.76 23.88
C PHE A 35 11.00 9.78 22.36
N ALA A 36 10.79 10.96 21.75
CA ALA A 36 11.15 11.18 20.37
C ALA A 36 12.64 10.88 20.23
N ALA A 37 12.96 9.77 19.56
CA ALA A 37 14.33 9.48 19.18
C ALA A 37 14.85 10.69 18.42
N SER A 38 15.98 11.24 18.84
CA SER A 38 16.64 12.33 18.14
C SER A 38 17.09 11.80 16.79
N VAL A 39 16.26 11.98 15.77
CA VAL A 39 16.63 11.71 14.38
C VAL A 39 17.84 12.60 14.09
N PRO A 40 19.00 12.04 13.70
CA PRO A 40 20.16 12.84 13.36
C PRO A 40 19.74 13.88 12.33
N ALA A 41 20.13 15.14 12.55
CA ALA A 41 19.82 16.23 11.65
C ALA A 41 20.29 15.86 10.24
N ASN A 42 19.35 15.48 9.39
CA ASN A 42 19.61 15.12 8.02
C ASN A 42 20.19 16.38 7.39
N ILE A 43 21.48 16.36 7.06
CA ILE A 43 22.14 17.48 6.38
C ILE A 43 21.28 17.71 5.13
N PRO A 44 20.69 18.90 4.94
CA PRO A 44 19.90 19.16 3.76
C PRO A 44 20.84 19.01 2.57
N ILE A 45 20.72 17.88 1.88
CA ILE A 45 21.30 17.71 0.56
C ILE A 45 20.53 18.71 -0.27
N THR A 46 21.14 19.86 -0.51
CA THR A 46 20.57 20.88 -1.40
C THR A 46 20.54 20.26 -2.78
N ALA A 47 19.46 19.54 -3.08
CA ALA A 47 19.23 18.93 -4.37
C ALA A 47 19.39 20.04 -5.42
N LYS A 48 20.32 19.85 -6.37
CA LYS A 48 20.44 20.75 -7.50
C LYS A 48 19.15 20.60 -8.31
N SER A 49 18.21 21.48 -8.03
CA SER A 49 16.92 21.55 -8.71
C SER A 49 17.18 21.88 -10.17
N GLY A 50 16.83 20.96 -11.05
CA GLY A 50 16.90 21.14 -12.48
C GLY A 50 16.05 20.08 -13.17
N SER A 51 15.54 20.44 -14.34
CA SER A 51 14.63 19.58 -15.08
C SER A 51 15.29 18.25 -15.47
N VAL A 52 14.52 17.18 -15.43
CA VAL A 52 14.89 15.84 -15.86
C VAL A 52 14.08 15.51 -17.10
N THR A 53 14.77 15.14 -18.18
CA THR A 53 14.12 14.77 -19.44
C THR A 53 14.06 13.25 -19.55
N ILE A 54 12.89 12.72 -19.86
CA ILE A 54 12.67 11.30 -20.12
C ILE A 54 12.26 11.20 -21.58
N LYS A 55 13.00 10.41 -22.35
CA LYS A 55 12.80 10.27 -23.79
C LYS A 55 12.26 8.88 -24.08
N ILE A 56 11.02 8.81 -24.55
CA ILE A 56 10.42 7.54 -24.94
C ILE A 56 11.01 7.12 -26.28
N THR A 57 11.70 5.98 -26.31
CA THR A 57 12.40 5.50 -27.51
C THR A 57 11.47 4.81 -28.50
N ASN A 58 10.38 4.23 -28.01
CA ASN A 58 9.34 3.58 -28.82
C ASN A 58 8.44 4.62 -29.49
N SER A 59 8.52 4.71 -30.81
CA SER A 59 7.75 5.69 -31.61
C SER A 59 6.23 5.45 -31.59
N GLU A 60 5.83 4.21 -31.32
CA GLU A 60 4.47 3.69 -31.25
C GLU A 60 3.76 4.04 -29.94
N VAL A 61 4.51 4.34 -28.88
CA VAL A 61 3.93 4.72 -27.59
C VAL A 61 3.20 6.07 -27.73
N LYS A 62 1.96 6.10 -27.24
CA LYS A 62 1.12 7.31 -27.17
C LYS A 62 0.60 7.48 -25.75
N GLY A 63 0.46 8.74 -25.33
CA GLY A 63 -0.11 9.07 -24.03
C GLY A 63 0.68 8.52 -22.84
N ALA A 64 2.02 8.48 -22.95
CA ALA A 64 2.84 8.11 -21.80
C ALA A 64 2.72 9.16 -20.68
N ILE A 65 2.84 8.69 -19.44
CA ILE A 65 2.78 9.47 -18.22
C ILE A 65 4.03 9.12 -17.40
N ALA A 66 4.65 10.13 -16.79
CA ALA A 66 5.69 9.95 -15.78
C ALA A 66 5.20 10.49 -14.43
N HIS A 67 5.65 9.85 -13.36
CA HIS A 67 5.41 10.25 -11.97
C HIS A 67 6.68 10.06 -11.15
N VAL A 68 7.03 11.07 -10.35
CA VAL A 68 8.12 10.94 -9.37
C VAL A 68 7.51 10.38 -8.09
N VAL A 69 7.99 9.21 -7.68
CA VAL A 69 7.49 8.47 -6.51
C VAL A 69 7.60 9.35 -5.26
N GLU A 70 6.60 9.26 -4.38
CA GLU A 70 6.44 10.11 -3.17
C GLU A 70 6.18 11.61 -3.43
N THR A 71 5.91 11.99 -4.68
CA THR A 71 5.51 13.37 -5.02
C THR A 71 4.11 13.40 -5.64
N HIS A 72 3.56 14.61 -5.83
CA HIS A 72 2.34 14.83 -6.63
C HIS A 72 2.64 15.23 -8.08
N GLU A 73 3.91 15.21 -8.50
CA GLU A 73 4.29 15.62 -9.84
C GLU A 73 3.97 14.52 -10.86
N THR A 74 3.09 14.84 -11.80
CA THR A 74 2.77 13.98 -12.94
C THR A 74 2.96 14.76 -14.23
N VAL A 75 3.57 14.11 -15.22
CA VAL A 75 3.89 14.73 -16.52
C VAL A 75 3.34 13.84 -17.62
N THR A 76 2.74 14.45 -18.63
CA THR A 76 2.18 13.76 -19.80
C THR A 76 3.07 13.99 -21.01
N LEU A 77 3.08 13.01 -21.92
CA LEU A 77 3.98 12.98 -23.07
C LEU A 77 3.72 14.15 -24.02
N ASP A 78 4.76 14.93 -24.32
CA ASP A 78 4.78 15.91 -25.41
C ASP A 78 5.96 15.61 -26.34
N ARG A 79 5.68 15.42 -27.64
CA ARG A 79 6.69 15.11 -28.69
C ARG A 79 7.69 13.99 -28.31
N ASN A 80 7.22 12.91 -27.72
CA ASN A 80 8.03 11.77 -27.23
C ASN A 80 8.98 12.11 -26.05
N THR A 81 8.77 13.24 -25.41
CA THR A 81 9.54 13.68 -24.23
C THR A 81 8.61 13.96 -23.06
N LEU A 82 9.08 13.61 -21.86
CA LEU A 82 8.46 13.98 -20.60
C LEU A 82 9.50 14.81 -19.83
N VAL A 83 9.10 15.97 -19.32
CA VAL A 83 9.99 16.87 -18.58
C VAL A 83 9.48 17.01 -17.16
N VAL A 84 10.20 16.41 -16.23
CA VAL A 84 9.95 16.49 -14.79
C VAL A 84 10.76 17.66 -14.23
N SER A 85 10.18 18.44 -13.32
CA SER A 85 10.74 19.66 -12.76
C SER A 85 12.00 19.43 -11.94
N ALA A 86 12.01 18.39 -11.12
CA ALA A 86 13.16 17.91 -10.37
C ALA A 86 12.92 16.48 -9.85
N CYS A 87 14.01 15.77 -9.59
CA CYS A 87 14.00 14.61 -8.70
C CYS A 87 15.30 14.57 -7.91
N SER A 88 15.23 14.06 -6.68
CA SER A 88 16.37 13.94 -5.77
C SER A 88 17.10 12.61 -6.01
N PRO A 89 18.40 12.53 -5.73
CA PRO A 89 19.13 11.26 -5.79
C PRO A 89 18.44 10.19 -4.92
N GLY A 90 18.24 8.99 -5.48
CA GLY A 90 17.58 7.87 -4.78
C GLY A 90 16.05 7.86 -4.87
N GLN A 91 15.41 8.94 -5.33
CA GLN A 91 14.00 8.89 -5.69
C GLN A 91 13.80 8.03 -6.93
N HIS A 92 12.60 7.52 -7.12
CA HIS A 92 12.26 6.72 -8.29
C HIS A 92 11.31 7.49 -9.22
N ILE A 93 11.46 7.24 -10.52
CA ILE A 93 10.53 7.74 -11.54
C ILE A 93 9.84 6.52 -12.14
N SER A 94 8.51 6.55 -12.14
CA SER A 94 7.67 5.55 -12.80
C SER A 94 7.10 6.13 -14.09
N VAL A 95 7.18 5.36 -15.18
CA VAL A 95 6.70 5.74 -16.52
C VAL A 95 5.79 4.64 -17.03
N TRP A 96 4.63 5.01 -17.58
CA TRP A 96 3.68 4.06 -18.14
C TRP A 96 2.86 4.66 -19.28
N ALA A 97 2.19 3.82 -20.06
CA ALA A 97 1.26 4.22 -21.10
C ALA A 97 0.14 3.16 -21.24
N PRO A 98 -1.04 3.51 -21.77
CA PRO A 98 -2.11 2.53 -22.02
C PRO A 98 -1.61 1.38 -22.92
N GLY A 99 -1.75 0.14 -22.46
CA GLY A 99 -1.30 -1.06 -23.18
C GLY A 99 0.20 -1.36 -23.04
N TYR A 100 0.91 -0.68 -22.13
CA TYR A 100 2.33 -0.92 -21.83
C TYR A 100 2.54 -1.18 -20.34
N TYR A 101 3.59 -1.94 -20.00
CA TYR A 101 4.00 -2.16 -18.63
C TYR A 101 4.51 -0.86 -17.98
N ILE A 102 4.44 -0.82 -16.65
CA ILE A 102 5.02 0.26 -15.84
C ILE A 102 6.52 0.01 -15.75
N TYR A 103 7.32 1.02 -16.11
CA TYR A 103 8.77 0.99 -15.96
C TYR A 103 9.18 1.97 -14.86
N THR A 104 9.94 1.48 -13.88
CA THR A 104 10.42 2.30 -12.75
C THR A 104 11.93 2.24 -12.67
N PHE A 105 12.57 3.41 -12.51
CA PHE A 105 14.02 3.52 -12.41
C PHE A 105 14.44 4.59 -11.39
N GLU A 106 15.64 4.47 -10.85
CA GLU A 106 16.21 5.41 -9.89
C GLU A 106 16.64 6.72 -10.58
N CYS A 107 16.29 7.84 -9.97
CA CYS A 107 16.76 9.15 -10.34
C CYS A 107 18.14 9.42 -9.72
N SER A 108 19.12 9.74 -10.56
CA SER A 108 20.46 10.16 -10.11
C SER A 108 20.50 11.50 -9.37
N GLY A 109 19.45 12.31 -9.52
CA GLY A 109 19.35 13.69 -9.03
C GLY A 109 20.34 14.67 -9.66
N ILE A 110 21.01 14.26 -10.73
CA ILE A 110 21.89 15.11 -11.54
C ILE A 110 21.04 15.74 -12.64
N SER A 111 21.06 17.07 -12.75
CA SER A 111 20.42 17.79 -13.85
C SER A 111 21.41 18.75 -14.52
N PRO A 112 21.37 18.90 -15.86
CA PRO A 112 20.48 18.23 -16.81
C PRO A 112 20.89 16.76 -17.06
N ILE A 113 19.90 15.87 -17.15
CA ILE A 113 20.07 14.47 -17.57
C ILE A 113 18.89 14.04 -18.46
N GLU A 114 19.20 13.18 -19.44
CA GLU A 114 18.21 12.54 -20.30
C GLU A 114 18.18 11.04 -19.99
N TYR A 115 16.99 10.49 -19.68
CA TYR A 115 16.77 9.06 -19.51
C TYR A 115 16.07 8.49 -20.74
N PRO A 116 16.74 7.67 -21.57
CA PRO A 116 16.06 6.92 -22.62
C PRO A 116 15.25 5.80 -22.00
N VAL A 117 13.95 5.77 -22.25
CA VAL A 117 13.03 4.76 -21.71
C VAL A 117 12.32 4.06 -22.86
N SER A 118 12.45 2.73 -22.88
CA SER A 118 11.71 1.85 -23.77
C SER A 118 10.57 1.21 -22.98
N LEU A 119 9.32 1.44 -23.38
CA LEU A 119 8.17 0.79 -22.74
C LEU A 119 7.84 -0.50 -23.48
N GLU A 120 7.68 -1.57 -22.71
CA GLU A 120 7.27 -2.88 -23.22
C GLU A 120 5.75 -2.96 -23.29
N ALA A 121 5.21 -3.41 -24.42
CA ALA A 121 3.77 -3.60 -24.58
C ALA A 121 3.29 -4.74 -23.67
N VAL A 122 2.10 -4.59 -23.07
CA VAL A 122 1.47 -5.67 -22.32
C VAL A 122 1.12 -6.80 -23.29
N ASP A 123 1.48 -8.02 -22.91
CA ASP A 123 1.16 -9.19 -23.71
C ASP A 123 -0.37 -9.31 -23.87
N SER A 124 -0.80 -9.42 -25.12
CA SER A 124 -2.22 -9.65 -25.45
C SER A 124 -2.65 -11.10 -25.24
N THR A 125 -1.70 -11.98 -24.95
CA THR A 125 -1.93 -13.41 -24.71
C THR A 125 -1.54 -13.72 -23.28
N ASP A 126 -2.49 -14.26 -22.52
CA ASP A 126 -2.22 -14.70 -21.16
C ASP A 126 -1.30 -15.93 -21.15
N ASN A 127 -0.44 -16.09 -20.14
CA ASN A 127 0.42 -17.27 -20.03
C ASN A 127 -0.36 -18.43 -19.40
N PRO A 128 -0.73 -19.49 -20.15
CA PRO A 128 -1.52 -20.59 -19.59
C PRO A 128 -0.74 -21.42 -18.56
N ASN A 129 0.58 -21.23 -18.46
CA ASN A 129 1.47 -21.98 -17.59
C ASN A 129 1.86 -21.21 -16.33
N TYR A 130 1.08 -20.20 -15.92
CA TYR A 130 1.32 -19.55 -14.62
C TYR A 130 1.28 -20.59 -13.51
N THR A 131 2.36 -20.66 -12.76
CA THR A 131 2.36 -21.37 -11.48
C THR A 131 1.78 -20.42 -10.44
N TRP A 132 0.66 -20.81 -9.83
CA TRP A 132 0.13 -20.05 -8.71
C TRP A 132 1.13 -20.09 -7.56
N MET A 133 1.51 -18.93 -7.05
CA MET A 133 2.42 -18.81 -5.91
C MET A 133 1.61 -18.40 -4.70
N ASP A 134 1.68 -19.22 -3.66
CA ASP A 134 1.06 -18.91 -2.38
C ASP A 134 1.81 -17.74 -1.74
N ALA A 135 1.08 -16.85 -1.08
CA ALA A 135 1.65 -15.70 -0.38
C ALA A 135 2.37 -16.11 0.91
N ASP A 136 2.09 -17.29 1.49
CA ASP A 136 2.64 -17.78 2.74
C ASP A 136 4.12 -18.16 2.62
N ILE A 137 4.96 -17.65 3.54
CA ILE A 137 6.42 -17.87 3.52
C ILE A 137 6.83 -19.34 3.46
N ARG A 138 5.99 -20.23 4.01
CA ARG A 138 6.27 -21.66 4.21
C ARG A 138 6.21 -22.49 2.92
N THR A 139 5.62 -21.94 1.86
CA THR A 139 5.39 -22.67 0.60
C THR A 139 6.59 -22.56 -0.35
N ASP A 140 7.07 -21.35 -0.62
CA ASP A 140 8.27 -21.06 -1.42
C ASP A 140 8.94 -19.76 -0.93
N PRO A 141 9.86 -19.84 0.06
CA PRO A 141 10.45 -18.67 0.70
C PRO A 141 11.27 -17.78 -0.24
N THR A 142 11.51 -18.21 -1.49
CA THR A 142 12.27 -17.43 -2.47
C THR A 142 11.39 -16.64 -3.43
N ARG A 143 10.09 -16.96 -3.52
CA ARG A 143 9.20 -16.41 -4.54
C ARG A 143 7.83 -15.96 -4.04
N ASN A 144 7.48 -16.17 -2.77
CA ASN A 144 6.21 -15.70 -2.24
C ASN A 144 6.23 -14.23 -1.83
N CYS A 145 5.03 -13.64 -1.80
CA CYS A 145 4.82 -12.24 -1.45
C CYS A 145 5.33 -11.94 -0.03
N ALA A 146 5.13 -12.85 0.93
CA ALA A 146 5.62 -12.67 2.30
C ALA A 146 7.15 -12.52 2.36
N SER A 147 7.92 -13.19 1.53
CA SER A 147 9.39 -13.07 1.55
C SER A 147 9.86 -11.64 1.28
N CYS A 148 9.24 -10.95 0.31
CA CYS A 148 9.59 -9.57 -0.02
C CYS A 148 8.99 -8.55 0.96
N HIS A 149 7.77 -8.77 1.43
CA HIS A 149 7.02 -7.79 2.24
C HIS A 149 7.16 -7.99 3.75
N SER A 150 7.60 -9.17 4.19
CA SER A 150 7.71 -9.52 5.62
C SER A 150 9.09 -9.99 6.03
N GLY A 151 10.04 -9.96 5.08
CA GLY A 151 11.33 -10.60 5.24
C GLY A 151 11.17 -12.11 5.47
N GLN A 152 12.16 -12.73 6.09
CA GLN A 152 12.15 -14.16 6.42
C GLN A 152 11.26 -14.51 7.64
N SER A 153 10.40 -13.58 8.10
CA SER A 153 9.60 -13.75 9.31
C SER A 153 8.11 -13.62 9.04
N LEU A 154 7.33 -14.63 9.45
CA LEU A 154 5.87 -14.59 9.45
C LEU A 154 5.29 -13.65 10.51
N ASP A 155 6.13 -13.18 11.44
CA ASP A 155 5.72 -12.30 12.54
C ASP A 155 5.85 -10.82 12.17
N SER A 156 6.18 -10.50 10.90
CA SER A 156 6.16 -9.13 10.42
C SER A 156 4.72 -8.57 10.46
N ALA A 157 4.61 -7.26 10.70
CA ALA A 157 3.32 -6.59 10.77
C ALA A 157 2.51 -6.70 9.47
N GLU A 158 3.18 -6.64 8.31
CA GLU A 158 2.51 -6.60 7.00
C GLU A 158 1.84 -7.93 6.65
N TYR A 159 2.54 -9.06 6.78
CA TYR A 159 1.93 -10.37 6.52
C TYR A 159 0.85 -10.70 7.55
N LEU A 160 1.05 -10.36 8.82
CA LEU A 160 0.04 -10.59 9.85
C LEU A 160 -1.22 -9.76 9.60
N GLU A 161 -1.08 -8.52 9.14
CA GLU A 161 -2.21 -7.67 8.75
C GLU A 161 -2.91 -8.24 7.53
N TRP A 162 -2.17 -8.56 6.46
CA TRP A 162 -2.72 -9.16 5.24
C TRP A 162 -3.44 -10.48 5.55
N ASN A 163 -2.86 -11.38 6.34
CA ASN A 163 -3.48 -12.66 6.70
C ASN A 163 -4.70 -12.50 7.63
N LYS A 164 -4.84 -11.35 8.31
CA LYS A 164 -6.06 -11.01 9.05
C LYS A 164 -7.14 -10.44 8.15
N ASP A 165 -6.75 -9.77 7.06
CA ASP A 165 -7.65 -9.16 6.08
C ASP A 165 -8.64 -10.16 5.45
N GLY A 166 -9.82 -9.67 5.07
CA GLY A 166 -10.83 -10.50 4.42
C GLY A 166 -10.46 -10.92 3.00
N HIS A 167 -9.71 -10.09 2.27
CA HIS A 167 -9.29 -10.36 0.89
C HIS A 167 -8.29 -11.50 0.80
N SER A 168 -7.39 -11.66 1.78
CA SER A 168 -6.48 -12.81 1.83
C SER A 168 -7.22 -14.13 2.04
N LYS A 169 -8.45 -14.06 2.55
CA LYS A 169 -9.33 -15.20 2.83
C LYS A 169 -10.42 -15.38 1.78
N ALA A 170 -10.40 -14.62 0.69
CA ALA A 170 -11.41 -14.71 -0.34
C ALA A 170 -11.60 -16.16 -0.81
N PHE A 171 -10.53 -16.95 -0.92
CA PHE A 171 -10.62 -18.34 -1.40
C PHE A 171 -10.83 -19.41 -0.32
N VAL A 172 -10.89 -19.05 0.97
CA VAL A 172 -11.24 -20.01 2.05
C VAL A 172 -12.70 -19.91 2.47
N ASP A 173 -13.38 -18.82 2.13
CA ASP A 173 -14.82 -18.66 2.38
C ASP A 173 -15.64 -19.41 1.30
N PRO A 174 -16.49 -20.38 1.69
CA PRO A 174 -17.36 -21.07 0.74
C PRO A 174 -18.22 -20.14 -0.12
N PHE A 175 -18.60 -18.97 0.39
CA PHE A 175 -19.42 -18.01 -0.35
C PHE A 175 -18.70 -17.43 -1.58
N PHE A 176 -17.42 -17.11 -1.46
CA PHE A 176 -16.66 -16.60 -2.61
C PHE A 176 -16.46 -17.68 -3.67
N TRP A 177 -16.18 -18.91 -3.23
CA TRP A 177 -15.98 -20.04 -4.14
C TRP A 177 -17.23 -20.37 -4.94
N THR A 178 -18.38 -20.33 -4.28
CA THR A 178 -19.70 -20.54 -4.89
C THR A 178 -20.06 -19.45 -5.89
N MET A 179 -19.80 -18.19 -5.56
CA MET A 179 -19.97 -17.07 -6.50
C MET A 179 -19.04 -17.17 -7.70
N TYR A 180 -17.75 -17.47 -7.49
CA TYR A 180 -16.74 -17.54 -8.55
C TYR A 180 -16.99 -18.70 -9.53
N LEU A 181 -17.36 -19.87 -9.02
CA LEU A 181 -17.63 -21.06 -9.83
C LEU A 181 -19.07 -21.12 -10.38
N GLY A 182 -19.96 -20.26 -9.88
CA GLY A 182 -21.39 -20.31 -10.21
C GLY A 182 -22.07 -21.58 -9.69
N THR A 183 -21.68 -22.07 -8.51
CA THR A 183 -22.25 -23.28 -7.88
C THR A 183 -22.82 -22.96 -6.49
N ASP A 184 -23.72 -23.78 -5.94
CA ASP A 184 -24.16 -23.66 -4.54
C ASP A 184 -23.09 -24.15 -3.53
N VAL A 185 -23.34 -23.99 -2.22
CA VAL A 185 -22.43 -24.43 -1.15
C VAL A 185 -22.17 -25.95 -1.13
N ASN A 186 -22.98 -26.73 -1.85
CA ASN A 186 -22.82 -28.16 -2.04
C ASN A 186 -22.15 -28.51 -3.39
N ARG A 187 -21.70 -27.50 -4.15
CA ARG A 187 -21.10 -27.60 -5.49
C ARG A 187 -22.05 -28.08 -6.58
N ASN A 188 -23.35 -27.85 -6.44
CA ASN A 188 -24.30 -28.03 -7.52
C ASN A 188 -24.25 -26.82 -8.46
N ALA A 189 -24.22 -27.08 -9.78
CA ALA A 189 -24.35 -26.05 -10.82
C ALA A 189 -25.83 -25.67 -11.04
#